data_AF-A0A7S2KJL5-F1
#
_entry.id   AF-A0A7S2KJL5-F1
#
_cell.length_a   1.000
_cell.length_b   1.000
_cell.length_c   1.000
_cell.angle_alpha   90.00
_cell.angle_beta   90.00
_cell.angle_gamma   90.00
#
_symmetry.space_group_name_H-M   'P 1'
#
loop_
_entity.id
_entity.type
_entity.pdbx_description
1 polymer ?
#
loop_
_entity_poly.entity_id
_entity_poly.type
_entity_poly.pdbx_seq_one_letter_code
_entity_poly.pdbx_strand_id
1 'polypeptide(L)'
;KRHAPIIFTDDNNQLQRSFPPMTQADLLEHSENLFQSCSERSIATQVGREACLSLCHGHYCCFEKDVEFGSCVATPNSYCFVYAACENVIMDFGFTNINLEDGSTKGKNEGGSVDVDGLNREDLELLDATCSKESVATLDGIRDCNAFCQHHLCCFSSDEGENCQGDHVEECEAYESCRIIAEGPEGEESGGGGGSGGSGSNVSGGGGSITVTPEQVEKAVFDACYFGNDESKVTPRLVSECHSICSSRYCCFESQTMFSNCRGIVGDDECELYSLCEQMINERGEEVKNFIELDEKEFDTGDSSSSNNGVDSGTSYRPGSNGGFIDESEFEATVNEVKAACAHDESGGESWVAGCHAMCADYLCCFSTDGTGSNCKDVHGDDVCEAYSGCKVLYSSSSASKLPFDSQQQQPQQQQQQQQMSAQDKEQVQIDEMTETCVPKIRRDVDLRERCRNVCASRDCCWKDGPGNCYQMNTDWCEEFSLCEILVV
;
A
#
# COMPACT_ATOMS: atom_id res chain seq x y z
N LYS A 1 22.89 -4.41 -8.37
CA LYS A 1 23.99 -3.77 -9.15
C LYS A 1 23.55 -2.34 -9.40
N ARG A 2 24.27 -1.35 -8.86
CA ARG A 2 23.83 0.05 -8.76
C ARG A 2 24.14 0.81 -10.05
N HIS A 3 23.21 1.63 -10.53
CA HIS A 3 23.37 2.49 -11.71
C HIS A 3 23.98 3.83 -11.29
N ALA A 4 25.31 3.93 -11.28
CA ALA A 4 25.95 5.24 -11.31
C ALA A 4 25.82 5.82 -12.72
N PRO A 5 25.64 7.15 -12.88
CA PRO A 5 25.61 7.77 -14.20
C PRO A 5 26.87 7.38 -14.97
N ILE A 6 26.69 6.95 -16.22
CA ILE A 6 27.82 6.55 -17.05
C ILE A 6 28.49 7.84 -17.49
N ILE A 7 29.79 7.94 -17.21
CA ILE A 7 30.60 9.09 -17.59
C ILE A 7 31.18 8.82 -18.96
N PHE A 8 30.69 9.52 -19.98
CA PHE A 8 31.29 9.55 -21.30
C PHE A 8 32.06 10.87 -21.49
N THR A 9 33.20 10.81 -22.15
CA THR A 9 33.86 12.00 -22.70
C THR A 9 33.49 12.10 -24.16
N ASP A 10 32.84 13.19 -24.58
CA ASP A 10 32.60 13.44 -26.00
C ASP A 10 33.91 13.81 -26.73
N ASP A 11 33.86 13.95 -28.06
CA ASP A 11 35.01 14.35 -28.90
C ASP A 11 35.55 15.75 -28.56
N ASN A 12 34.80 16.57 -27.80
CA ASN A 12 35.22 17.87 -27.26
C ASN A 12 35.74 17.80 -25.82
N ASN A 13 35.91 16.60 -25.26
CA ASN A 13 36.36 16.35 -23.89
C ASN A 13 35.40 16.90 -22.82
N GLN A 14 34.10 17.03 -23.14
CA GLN A 14 33.07 17.31 -22.15
C GLN A 14 32.58 16.01 -21.51
N LEU A 15 32.55 16.00 -20.17
CA LEU A 15 32.05 14.89 -19.38
C LEU A 15 30.52 14.87 -19.47
N GLN A 16 29.97 14.10 -20.41
CA GLN A 16 28.54 13.89 -20.51
C GLN A 16 28.16 12.75 -19.55
N ARG A 17 27.47 13.10 -18.46
CA ARG A 17 26.76 12.13 -17.65
C ARG A 17 25.52 11.72 -18.43
N SER A 18 25.29 10.43 -18.61
CA SER A 18 24.01 9.94 -19.10
C SER A 18 23.53 8.79 -18.22
N PHE A 19 22.23 8.77 -18.01
CA PHE A 19 21.58 7.68 -17.32
C PHE A 19 21.19 6.58 -18.32
N PRO A 20 21.24 5.31 -17.91
CA PRO A 20 20.73 4.23 -18.74
C PRO A 20 19.26 4.47 -19.09
N PRO A 21 18.85 4.27 -20.35
CA PRO A 21 17.45 4.39 -20.71
C PRO A 21 16.62 3.33 -19.99
N MET A 22 15.43 3.72 -19.53
CA MET A 22 14.43 2.83 -18.93
C MET A 22 13.20 2.73 -19.83
N THR A 23 12.47 1.61 -19.76
CA THR A 23 11.18 1.51 -20.43
C THR A 23 10.10 2.24 -19.61
N GLN A 24 8.99 2.63 -20.23
CA GLN A 24 7.87 3.26 -19.51
C GLN A 24 7.35 2.36 -18.37
N ALA A 25 7.26 1.05 -18.59
CA ALA A 25 6.85 0.11 -17.55
C ALA A 25 7.85 0.06 -16.38
N ASP A 26 9.16 0.12 -16.66
CA ASP A 26 10.18 0.18 -15.60
C ASP A 26 10.08 1.50 -14.82
N LEU A 27 9.84 2.63 -15.50
CA LEU A 27 9.69 3.95 -14.89
C LEU A 27 8.50 4.00 -13.95
N LEU A 28 7.37 3.42 -14.36
CA LEU A 28 6.16 3.31 -13.55
C LEU A 28 6.37 2.40 -12.33
N GLU A 29 6.92 1.20 -12.52
CA GLU A 29 7.24 0.31 -11.40
C GLU A 29 8.20 1.02 -10.42
N HIS A 30 9.11 1.85 -10.92
CA HIS A 30 10.04 2.60 -10.08
C HIS A 30 9.37 3.74 -9.31
N SER A 31 8.51 4.54 -9.95
CA SER A 31 7.80 5.65 -9.28
C SER A 31 6.87 5.13 -8.19
N GLU A 32 6.14 4.04 -8.44
CA GLU A 32 5.28 3.40 -7.43
C GLU A 32 6.07 2.91 -6.21
N ASN A 33 7.21 2.25 -6.43
CA ASN A 33 8.07 1.76 -5.36
C ASN A 33 8.68 2.91 -4.54
N LEU A 34 9.09 3.99 -5.22
CA LEU A 34 9.62 5.19 -4.59
C LEU A 34 8.55 5.87 -3.74
N PHE A 35 7.34 6.04 -4.28
CA PHE A 35 6.22 6.63 -3.55
C PHE A 35 5.92 5.86 -2.26
N GLN A 36 5.82 4.53 -2.33
CA GLN A 36 5.57 3.69 -1.14
C GLN A 36 6.71 3.78 -0.12
N SER A 37 7.96 3.68 -0.59
CA SER A 37 9.12 3.65 0.29
C SER A 37 9.45 5.02 0.90
N CYS A 38 9.14 6.10 0.17
CA CYS A 38 9.45 7.48 0.55
C CYS A 38 8.23 8.26 1.04
N SER A 39 7.11 7.59 1.35
CA SER A 39 5.98 8.21 2.03
C SER A 39 6.39 8.73 3.42
N GLU A 40 5.70 9.76 3.92
CA GLU A 40 5.95 10.34 5.25
C GLU A 40 5.95 9.28 6.36
N ARG A 41 5.02 8.32 6.26
CA ARG A 41 4.93 7.19 7.21
C ARG A 41 6.15 6.29 7.15
N SER A 42 6.61 5.95 5.94
CA SER A 42 7.78 5.08 5.75
C SER A 42 9.06 5.74 6.27
N ILE A 43 9.29 7.02 5.95
CA ILE A 43 10.51 7.75 6.37
C ILE A 43 10.53 8.09 7.87
N ALA A 44 9.38 8.07 8.55
CA ALA A 44 9.30 8.21 10.01
C ALA A 44 9.98 7.05 10.74
N THR A 45 10.15 5.89 10.08
CA THR A 45 10.88 4.73 10.60
C THR A 45 12.31 4.71 10.06
N GLN A 46 13.27 4.15 10.83
CA GLN A 46 14.64 4.01 10.34
C GLN A 46 14.73 3.08 9.12
N VAL A 47 14.03 1.94 9.17
CA VAL A 47 14.04 0.93 8.10
C VAL A 47 13.44 1.51 6.80
N GLY A 48 12.27 2.15 6.87
CA GLY A 48 11.62 2.75 5.69
C GLY A 48 12.44 3.89 5.11
N ARG A 49 13.09 4.72 5.95
CA ARG A 49 14.03 5.75 5.51
C ARG A 49 15.23 5.17 4.77
N GLU A 50 15.86 4.12 5.30
CA GLU A 50 16.99 3.46 4.64
C GLU A 50 16.58 2.84 3.29
N ALA A 51 15.37 2.25 3.23
CA ALA A 51 14.79 1.75 1.98
C ALA A 51 14.58 2.87 0.95
N CYS A 52 13.95 3.99 1.35
CA CYS A 52 13.79 5.17 0.48
C CYS A 52 15.14 5.70 -0.01
N LEU A 53 16.10 5.93 0.89
CA LEU A 53 17.44 6.40 0.53
C LEU A 53 18.14 5.46 -0.47
N SER A 54 17.98 4.15 -0.30
CA SER A 54 18.55 3.17 -1.22
C SER A 54 17.95 3.28 -2.62
N LEU A 55 16.65 3.58 -2.75
CA LEU A 55 16.00 3.78 -4.04
C LEU A 55 16.38 5.12 -4.68
N CYS A 56 16.47 6.18 -3.89
CA CYS A 56 16.86 7.52 -4.33
C CYS A 56 18.34 7.64 -4.71
N HIS A 57 19.16 6.68 -4.29
CA HIS A 57 20.60 6.72 -4.45
C HIS A 57 21.00 6.79 -5.93
N GLY A 58 21.62 7.91 -6.32
CA GLY A 58 22.11 8.17 -7.68
C GLY A 58 21.32 9.24 -8.42
N HIS A 59 20.16 9.65 -7.89
CA HIS A 59 19.30 10.68 -8.46
C HIS A 59 19.09 11.89 -7.52
N TYR A 60 19.91 12.03 -6.46
CA TYR A 60 19.91 13.23 -5.61
C TYR A 60 20.19 14.53 -6.37
N CYS A 61 20.86 14.42 -7.52
CA CYS A 61 21.09 15.56 -8.41
C CYS A 61 19.80 16.12 -9.03
N CYS A 62 18.66 15.43 -8.94
CA CYS A 62 17.37 15.95 -9.37
C CYS A 62 16.85 17.06 -8.46
N PHE A 63 17.35 17.15 -7.22
CA PHE A 63 16.90 18.10 -6.21
C PHE A 63 17.91 19.23 -5.94
N GLU A 64 19.00 19.24 -6.72
CA GLU A 64 19.96 20.34 -6.69
C GLU A 64 19.47 21.44 -7.64
N LYS A 65 19.14 22.61 -7.09
CA LYS A 65 18.58 23.75 -7.84
C LYS A 65 19.65 24.42 -8.71
N ASP A 66 20.89 24.39 -8.26
CA ASP A 66 21.98 25.03 -8.97
C ASP A 66 22.64 24.06 -9.98
N VAL A 67 22.51 24.37 -11.29
CA VAL A 67 23.25 23.66 -12.36
C VAL A 67 24.75 23.65 -12.13
N GLU A 68 25.30 24.67 -11.46
CA GLU A 68 26.72 24.73 -11.12
C GLU A 68 27.12 23.68 -10.08
N PHE A 69 26.20 23.28 -9.20
CA PHE A 69 26.43 22.25 -8.18
C PHE A 69 26.06 20.83 -8.64
N GLY A 70 25.75 20.67 -9.93
CA GLY A 70 25.62 19.37 -10.56
C GLY A 70 24.20 18.84 -10.60
N SER A 71 23.22 19.73 -10.73
CA SER A 71 21.85 19.37 -11.12
C SER A 71 21.86 18.47 -12.36
N CYS A 72 21.03 17.43 -12.34
CA CYS A 72 20.88 16.51 -13.45
C CYS A 72 19.51 16.59 -14.14
N VAL A 73 18.67 17.56 -13.78
CA VAL A 73 17.32 17.71 -14.35
C VAL A 73 17.38 17.79 -15.88
N ALA A 74 18.30 18.59 -16.43
CA ALA A 74 18.52 18.73 -17.87
C ALA A 74 19.31 17.57 -18.53
N THR A 75 19.71 16.55 -17.75
CA THR A 75 20.49 15.42 -18.29
C THR A 75 19.55 14.42 -18.96
N PRO A 76 19.86 13.93 -20.19
CA PRO A 76 19.04 12.92 -20.83
C PRO A 76 18.86 11.66 -19.97
N ASN A 77 17.62 11.17 -19.92
CA ASN A 77 17.19 10.01 -19.12
C ASN A 77 17.38 10.21 -17.60
N SER A 78 17.47 11.44 -17.10
CA SER A 78 17.51 11.66 -15.64
C SER A 78 16.23 11.23 -14.97
N TYR A 79 15.10 11.27 -15.69
CA TYR A 79 13.78 10.83 -15.23
C TYR A 79 13.43 11.43 -13.86
N CYS A 80 13.80 12.69 -13.65
CA CYS A 80 13.74 13.29 -12.31
C CYS A 80 12.32 13.30 -11.73
N PHE A 81 11.29 13.35 -12.58
CA PHE A 81 9.89 13.20 -12.18
C PHE A 81 9.59 11.86 -11.47
N VAL A 82 10.19 10.75 -11.90
CA VAL A 82 10.03 9.43 -11.25
C VAL A 82 10.55 9.45 -9.81
N TYR A 83 11.57 10.27 -9.57
CA TYR A 83 12.21 10.38 -8.28
C TYR A 83 11.59 11.43 -7.36
N ALA A 84 10.55 12.17 -7.75
CA ALA A 84 9.96 13.24 -6.96
C ALA A 84 9.70 12.86 -5.48
N ALA A 85 9.30 11.62 -5.20
CA ALA A 85 9.10 11.11 -3.83
C ALA A 85 10.34 11.19 -2.92
N CYS A 86 11.54 11.17 -3.51
CA CYS A 86 12.81 11.31 -2.79
C CYS A 86 12.97 12.66 -2.10
N GLU A 87 12.22 13.68 -2.49
CA GLU A 87 12.30 14.99 -1.85
C GLU A 87 11.93 14.90 -0.36
N ASN A 88 10.94 14.05 -0.01
CA ASN A 88 10.50 13.82 1.36
C ASN A 88 11.67 13.41 2.28
N VAL A 89 12.54 12.52 1.80
CA VAL A 89 13.67 12.04 2.60
C VAL A 89 14.81 13.05 2.67
N ILE A 90 15.00 13.87 1.62
CA ILE A 90 16.03 14.91 1.56
C ILE A 90 15.68 16.08 2.49
N MET A 91 14.42 16.52 2.48
CA MET A 91 13.95 17.60 3.35
C MET A 91 14.12 17.26 4.83
N ASP A 92 13.89 16.02 5.23
CA ASP A 92 14.04 15.60 6.63
C ASP A 92 15.50 15.70 7.15
N PHE A 93 16.51 15.57 6.26
CA PHE A 93 17.91 15.81 6.64
C PHE A 93 18.24 17.30 6.78
N GLY A 94 17.55 18.17 6.04
CA GLY A 94 17.77 19.61 6.07
C GLY A 94 17.38 20.25 7.41
N PHE A 95 16.39 19.71 8.11
CA PHE A 95 15.82 20.33 9.31
C PHE A 95 16.56 20.06 10.63
N THR A 96 17.48 19.09 10.69
CA THR A 96 18.14 18.75 11.96
C THR A 96 19.53 19.36 12.16
N ASN A 97 20.14 20.00 11.16
CA ASN A 97 21.56 20.40 11.27
C ASN A 97 21.91 21.84 10.90
N ILE A 98 20.95 22.74 10.63
CA ILE A 98 21.32 24.08 10.19
C ILE A 98 20.44 25.18 10.83
N ASN A 99 20.95 25.79 11.91
CA ASN A 99 20.68 27.19 12.23
C ASN A 99 21.38 28.06 11.16
N LEU A 100 20.89 28.07 9.92
CA LEU A 100 21.31 29.07 8.95
C LEU A 100 20.32 30.21 9.08
N GLU A 101 20.79 31.30 9.69
CA GLU A 101 20.04 32.54 9.76
C GLU A 101 19.61 32.98 8.36
N ASP A 102 18.31 33.24 8.25
CA ASP A 102 17.61 33.87 7.15
C ASP A 102 18.40 35.04 6.56
N GLY A 103 18.94 34.81 5.37
CA GLY A 103 19.67 35.77 4.56
C GLY A 103 19.13 35.79 3.14
N SER A 104 17.80 35.80 2.96
CA SER A 104 17.17 35.95 1.65
C SER A 104 17.39 37.37 1.10
N THR A 105 18.57 37.61 0.51
CA THR A 105 18.81 38.77 -0.35
C THR A 105 18.26 38.50 -1.74
N LYS A 106 17.06 39.03 -2.02
CA LYS A 106 16.52 39.26 -3.37
C LYS A 106 17.47 40.13 -4.19
N GLY A 107 18.37 39.50 -4.93
CA GLY A 107 19.17 40.13 -5.98
C GLY A 107 18.46 40.05 -7.31
N LYS A 108 17.79 41.12 -7.74
CA LYS A 108 17.32 41.28 -9.12
C LYS A 108 18.53 41.41 -10.04
N ASN A 109 18.88 40.35 -10.77
CA ASN A 109 19.70 40.46 -11.97
C ASN A 109 18.83 40.14 -13.18
N GLU A 110 18.52 41.20 -13.93
CA GLU A 110 17.92 41.13 -15.26
C GLU A 110 19.01 40.75 -16.28
N GLY A 111 18.78 39.72 -17.10
CA GLY A 111 19.48 39.55 -18.37
C GLY A 111 20.30 38.26 -18.51
N GLY A 112 19.61 37.12 -18.54
CA GLY A 112 20.15 35.85 -19.02
C GLY A 112 19.14 34.74 -18.75
N SER A 113 18.31 34.39 -19.75
CA SER A 113 17.51 33.16 -19.71
C SER A 113 18.50 32.00 -19.74
N VAL A 114 18.71 31.44 -18.56
CA VAL A 114 19.20 30.07 -18.44
C VAL A 114 18.02 29.36 -17.82
N ASP A 115 17.29 28.65 -18.68
CA ASP A 115 16.15 27.83 -18.35
C ASP A 115 16.64 26.72 -17.41
N VAL A 116 16.42 26.86 -16.10
CA VAL A 116 16.81 25.89 -15.08
C VAL A 116 15.77 25.91 -13.98
N ASP A 117 14.84 24.97 -14.06
CA ASP A 117 14.16 24.29 -12.93
C ASP A 117 13.04 23.36 -13.43
N GLY A 118 12.74 23.36 -14.74
CA GLY A 118 11.81 22.41 -15.37
C GLY A 118 12.43 21.07 -15.77
N LEU A 119 11.60 20.03 -15.83
CA LEU A 119 11.90 18.72 -16.42
C LEU A 119 12.54 18.87 -17.81
N ASN A 120 13.42 17.94 -18.19
CA ASN A 120 13.94 17.94 -19.55
C ASN A 120 12.81 17.65 -20.56
N ARG A 121 13.04 18.00 -21.82
CA ARG A 121 12.03 17.87 -22.88
C ARG A 121 11.54 16.44 -23.06
N GLU A 122 12.43 15.45 -22.94
CA GLU A 122 12.06 14.04 -23.07
C GLU A 122 11.15 13.58 -21.90
N ASP A 123 11.41 14.06 -20.69
CA ASP A 123 10.59 13.81 -19.51
C ASP A 123 9.21 14.49 -19.64
N LEU A 124 9.16 15.72 -20.15
CA LEU A 124 7.91 16.43 -20.46
C LEU A 124 7.09 15.70 -21.53
N GLU A 125 7.72 15.28 -22.62
CA GLU A 125 7.04 14.51 -23.69
C GLU A 125 6.45 13.20 -23.15
N LEU A 126 7.12 12.54 -22.19
CA LEU A 126 6.63 11.32 -21.55
C LEU A 126 5.47 11.61 -20.57
N LEU A 127 5.58 12.67 -19.77
CA LEU A 127 4.50 13.09 -18.87
C LEU A 127 3.25 13.47 -19.66
N ASP A 128 3.40 14.26 -20.72
CA ASP A 128 2.31 14.66 -21.64
C ASP A 128 1.65 13.43 -22.30
N ALA A 129 2.46 12.46 -22.74
CA ALA A 129 1.93 11.23 -23.33
C ALA A 129 1.15 10.41 -22.29
N THR A 130 1.69 10.27 -21.07
CA THR A 130 1.09 9.47 -19.99
C THR A 130 -0.20 10.11 -19.47
N CYS A 131 -0.22 11.43 -19.36
CA CYS A 131 -1.36 12.23 -18.90
C CYS A 131 -2.21 12.79 -20.05
N SER A 132 -2.09 12.22 -21.26
CA SER A 132 -2.95 12.60 -22.38
C SER A 132 -4.41 12.23 -22.10
N LYS A 133 -5.34 12.97 -22.72
CA LYS A 133 -6.80 12.72 -22.62
C LYS A 133 -7.15 11.28 -22.96
N GLU A 134 -6.49 10.71 -23.97
CA GLU A 134 -6.69 9.34 -24.40
C GLU A 134 -6.18 8.33 -23.37
N SER A 135 -5.09 8.63 -22.67
CA SER A 135 -4.51 7.73 -21.66
C SER A 135 -5.35 7.71 -20.40
N VAL A 136 -5.71 8.88 -19.86
CA VAL A 136 -6.52 8.99 -18.63
C VAL A 136 -7.98 8.58 -18.81
N ALA A 137 -8.43 8.37 -20.05
CA ALA A 137 -9.73 7.76 -20.35
C ALA A 137 -9.79 6.26 -20.00
N THR A 138 -8.66 5.64 -19.65
CA THR A 138 -8.55 4.24 -19.20
C THR A 138 -8.12 4.17 -17.74
N LEU A 139 -8.51 3.12 -17.00
CA LEU A 139 -8.06 2.97 -15.61
C LEU A 139 -6.54 2.87 -15.51
N ASP A 140 -5.89 2.14 -16.41
CA ASP A 140 -4.43 2.00 -16.40
C ASP A 140 -3.76 3.36 -16.64
N GLY A 141 -4.20 4.12 -17.64
CA GLY A 141 -3.58 5.42 -17.92
C GLY A 141 -3.85 6.50 -16.88
N ILE A 142 -5.02 6.50 -16.19
CA ILE A 142 -5.22 7.43 -15.07
C ILE A 142 -4.35 7.07 -13.86
N ARG A 143 -4.13 5.77 -13.61
CA ARG A 143 -3.20 5.31 -12.57
C ARG A 143 -1.77 5.71 -12.89
N ASP A 144 -1.33 5.48 -14.12
CA ASP A 144 0.01 5.83 -14.58
C ASP A 144 0.24 7.34 -14.48
N CYS A 145 -0.72 8.13 -14.94
CA CYS A 145 -0.66 9.59 -14.84
C CYS A 145 -0.64 10.04 -13.38
N ASN A 146 -1.55 9.54 -12.53
CA ASN A 146 -1.58 9.86 -11.11
C ASN A 146 -0.23 9.53 -10.44
N ALA A 147 0.34 8.35 -10.71
CA ALA A 147 1.62 7.93 -10.16
C ALA A 147 2.78 8.89 -10.49
N PHE A 148 2.78 9.53 -11.68
CA PHE A 148 3.76 10.56 -12.01
C PHE A 148 3.42 11.94 -11.44
N CYS A 149 2.13 12.25 -11.33
CA CYS A 149 1.66 13.56 -10.95
C CYS A 149 1.59 13.79 -9.44
N GLN A 150 1.52 12.73 -8.64
CA GLN A 150 1.04 12.79 -7.27
C GLN A 150 1.73 13.85 -6.39
N HIS A 151 3.05 14.02 -6.54
CA HIS A 151 3.82 15.00 -5.78
C HIS A 151 3.52 16.46 -6.13
N HIS A 152 3.00 16.71 -7.33
CA HIS A 152 2.70 18.04 -7.86
C HIS A 152 1.19 18.24 -8.09
N LEU A 153 0.34 17.33 -7.59
CA LEU A 153 -1.11 17.51 -7.65
C LEU A 153 -1.57 18.69 -6.77
N CYS A 154 -0.77 19.09 -5.76
CA CYS A 154 -0.99 20.31 -5.00
C CYS A 154 -1.00 21.57 -5.88
N CYS A 155 -0.34 21.57 -7.05
CA CYS A 155 -0.33 22.70 -7.97
C CYS A 155 -1.74 23.06 -8.49
N PHE A 156 -2.64 22.07 -8.50
CA PHE A 156 -3.97 22.16 -9.07
C PHE A 156 -5.09 22.11 -8.01
N SER A 157 -4.74 22.10 -6.73
CA SER A 157 -5.75 22.19 -5.67
C SER A 157 -6.44 23.55 -5.71
N SER A 158 -7.76 23.55 -5.49
CA SER A 158 -8.54 24.78 -5.38
C SER A 158 -8.52 25.37 -3.96
N ASP A 159 -8.06 24.60 -2.97
CA ASP A 159 -7.89 25.07 -1.60
C ASP A 159 -6.59 25.87 -1.47
N GLU A 160 -6.68 27.14 -1.08
CA GLU A 160 -5.51 28.01 -0.87
C GLU A 160 -4.53 27.45 0.17
N GLY A 161 -4.98 26.58 1.09
CA GLY A 161 -4.12 25.94 2.09
C GLY A 161 -3.33 24.73 1.59
N GLU A 162 -3.77 24.12 0.49
CA GLU A 162 -3.12 22.95 -0.12
C GLU A 162 -2.51 23.28 -1.49
N ASN A 163 -2.86 24.43 -2.06
CA ASN A 163 -2.32 24.89 -3.32
C ASN A 163 -0.85 25.31 -3.16
N CYS A 164 0.04 24.60 -3.83
CA CYS A 164 1.49 24.83 -3.77
C CYS A 164 2.03 25.68 -4.95
N GLN A 165 1.15 26.19 -5.83
CA GLN A 165 1.54 26.92 -7.04
C GLN A 165 2.33 28.20 -6.74
N GLY A 166 2.07 28.84 -5.59
CA GLY A 166 2.81 30.03 -5.16
C GLY A 166 4.24 29.76 -4.72
N ASP A 167 4.50 28.56 -4.20
CA ASP A 167 5.79 28.15 -3.65
C ASP A 167 6.67 27.48 -4.72
N HIS A 168 6.04 26.83 -5.70
CA HIS A 168 6.66 25.95 -6.70
C HIS A 168 6.29 26.35 -8.15
N VAL A 169 6.34 27.64 -8.50
CA VAL A 169 5.80 28.17 -9.77
C VAL A 169 6.35 27.43 -11.01
N GLU A 170 7.66 27.24 -11.11
CA GLU A 170 8.31 26.66 -12.29
C GLU A 170 8.09 25.14 -12.39
N GLU A 171 8.10 24.46 -11.24
CA GLU A 171 7.79 23.04 -11.14
C GLU A 171 6.33 22.79 -11.50
N CYS A 172 5.38 23.58 -11.00
CA CYS A 172 3.97 23.46 -11.35
C CYS A 172 3.70 23.67 -12.86
N GLU A 173 4.45 24.55 -13.53
CA GLU A 173 4.35 24.71 -14.99
C GLU A 173 4.81 23.44 -15.74
N ALA A 174 5.86 22.78 -15.28
CA ALA A 174 6.34 21.53 -15.86
C ALA A 174 5.36 20.36 -15.70
N TYR A 175 4.49 20.40 -14.69
CA TYR A 175 3.47 19.38 -14.42
C TYR A 175 2.09 19.76 -14.94
N GLU A 176 1.94 20.76 -15.80
CA GLU A 176 0.63 21.24 -16.29
C GLU A 176 -0.24 20.10 -16.88
N SER A 177 0.36 19.08 -17.51
CA SER A 177 -0.35 17.90 -18.02
C SER A 177 -1.06 17.07 -16.94
N CYS A 178 -0.63 17.19 -15.68
CA CYS A 178 -1.27 16.57 -14.52
C CYS A 178 -2.58 17.23 -14.10
N ARG A 179 -2.87 18.45 -14.57
CA ARG A 179 -4.14 19.15 -14.30
C ARG A 179 -5.35 18.28 -14.61
N ILE A 180 -5.24 17.41 -15.61
CA ILE A 180 -6.32 16.50 -16.04
C ILE A 180 -6.79 15.55 -14.93
N ILE A 181 -5.95 15.23 -13.95
CA ILE A 181 -6.32 14.42 -12.78
C ILE A 181 -7.22 15.23 -11.85
N ALA A 182 -6.89 16.49 -11.59
CA ALA A 182 -7.66 17.37 -10.73
C ALA A 182 -8.96 17.83 -11.40
N GLU A 183 -8.91 18.31 -12.64
CA GLU A 183 -10.07 18.91 -13.33
C GLU A 183 -10.89 17.90 -14.16
N GLY A 184 -10.33 16.73 -14.44
CA GLY A 184 -10.91 15.76 -15.37
C GLY A 184 -10.60 16.05 -16.85
N PRO A 185 -10.85 15.11 -17.77
CA PRO A 185 -10.52 15.21 -19.20
C PRO A 185 -11.38 16.21 -19.99
N GLU A 186 -12.48 16.73 -19.41
CA GLU A 186 -13.45 17.58 -20.12
C GLU A 186 -13.20 19.10 -19.97
N GLY A 187 -12.04 19.51 -19.43
CA GLY A 187 -11.70 20.92 -19.22
C GLY A 187 -11.55 21.80 -20.47
N GLU A 188 -11.47 21.22 -21.67
CA GLU A 188 -11.35 22.01 -22.91
C GLU A 188 -12.66 22.04 -23.71
N GLU A 189 -13.35 23.17 -23.55
CA GLU A 189 -14.22 23.78 -24.54
C GLU A 189 -15.27 22.85 -25.16
N SER A 190 -16.46 22.88 -24.55
CA SER A 190 -17.71 22.86 -25.31
C SER A 190 -17.73 24.04 -26.29
N GLY A 191 -16.96 23.90 -27.38
CA GLY A 191 -16.92 24.79 -28.52
C GLY A 191 -18.24 24.67 -29.25
N GLY A 192 -19.22 25.45 -28.79
CA GLY A 192 -20.52 25.61 -29.42
C GLY A 192 -20.37 26.02 -30.88
N GLY A 193 -20.49 25.03 -31.78
CA GLY A 193 -20.67 25.23 -33.21
C GLY A 193 -21.95 26.03 -33.46
N GLY A 194 -21.78 27.34 -33.65
CA GLY A 194 -22.85 28.28 -33.98
C GLY A 194 -23.53 27.97 -35.31
N GLY A 195 -24.65 27.24 -35.23
CA GLY A 195 -25.70 27.24 -36.23
C GLY A 195 -26.51 28.54 -36.16
N SER A 196 -26.39 29.36 -37.20
CA SER A 196 -27.11 30.63 -37.35
C SER A 196 -28.63 30.47 -37.25
N GLY A 197 -29.28 31.29 -36.40
CA GLY A 197 -30.74 31.32 -36.35
C GLY A 197 -31.39 32.29 -35.35
N GLY A 198 -31.18 33.59 -35.52
CA GLY A 198 -32.25 34.59 -35.30
C GLY A 198 -32.53 35.13 -33.89
N SER A 199 -32.33 36.44 -33.76
CA SER A 199 -33.16 37.39 -33.02
C SER A 199 -33.09 37.45 -31.49
N GLY A 200 -32.12 38.27 -31.02
CA GLY A 200 -32.43 39.49 -30.28
C GLY A 200 -32.82 39.36 -28.80
N SER A 201 -31.83 39.54 -27.92
CA SER A 201 -31.98 40.28 -26.66
C SER A 201 -30.60 40.67 -26.11
N ASN A 202 -30.43 41.95 -25.78
CA ASN A 202 -29.25 42.48 -25.09
C ASN A 202 -29.20 41.93 -23.66
N VAL A 203 -28.20 41.11 -23.34
CA VAL A 203 -27.73 40.90 -21.97
C VAL A 203 -26.20 40.98 -21.99
N SER A 204 -25.67 41.85 -21.13
CA SER A 204 -24.25 42.16 -20.98
C SER A 204 -23.44 40.94 -20.58
N GLY A 205 -22.20 40.91 -21.07
CA GLY A 205 -21.29 39.78 -20.99
C GLY A 205 -20.79 39.46 -19.58
N GLY A 206 -20.74 38.16 -19.33
CA GLY A 206 -19.95 37.48 -18.33
C GLY A 206 -19.68 36.09 -18.89
N GLY A 207 -18.42 35.77 -19.19
CA GLY A 207 -18.02 34.44 -19.64
C GLY A 207 -18.22 33.46 -18.50
N GLY A 208 -19.38 32.82 -18.47
CA GLY A 208 -19.69 31.79 -17.49
C GLY A 208 -19.01 30.50 -17.92
N SER A 209 -17.94 30.14 -17.21
CA SER A 209 -17.60 28.73 -17.05
C SER A 209 -18.88 28.01 -16.61
N ILE A 210 -19.30 26.99 -17.35
CA ILE A 210 -20.46 26.18 -17.00
C ILE A 210 -20.03 25.42 -15.75
N THR A 211 -20.32 26.00 -14.59
CA THR A 211 -20.17 25.33 -13.31
C THR A 211 -21.24 24.25 -13.28
N VAL A 212 -20.85 23.02 -13.59
CA VAL A 212 -21.69 21.85 -13.38
C VAL A 212 -21.94 21.78 -11.88
N THR A 213 -23.21 21.80 -11.46
CA THR A 213 -23.51 21.74 -10.03
C THR A 213 -23.29 20.31 -9.52
N PRO A 214 -22.95 20.10 -8.24
CA PRO A 214 -22.80 18.77 -7.66
C PRO A 214 -24.02 17.85 -7.95
N GLU A 215 -25.23 18.40 -7.94
CA GLU A 215 -26.46 17.65 -8.24
C GLU A 215 -26.55 17.22 -9.71
N GLN A 216 -25.93 17.96 -10.62
CA GLN A 216 -25.84 17.57 -12.03
C GLN A 216 -24.84 16.44 -12.24
N VAL A 217 -23.71 16.46 -11.51
CA VAL A 217 -22.70 15.38 -11.51
C VAL A 217 -23.29 14.10 -10.94
N GLU A 218 -23.84 14.16 -9.71
CA GLU A 218 -24.45 13.01 -9.04
C GLU A 218 -25.55 12.39 -9.92
N LYS A 219 -26.39 13.22 -10.55
CA LYS A 219 -27.42 12.75 -11.49
C LYS A 219 -26.81 12.10 -12.73
N ALA A 220 -25.74 12.66 -13.30
CA ALA A 220 -25.09 12.08 -14.48
C ALA A 220 -24.46 10.72 -14.16
N VAL A 221 -23.77 10.62 -13.02
CA VAL A 221 -23.22 9.36 -12.49
C VAL A 221 -24.34 8.35 -12.25
N PHE A 222 -25.43 8.75 -11.57
CA PHE A 222 -26.57 7.87 -11.34
C PHE A 222 -27.20 7.38 -12.65
N ASP A 223 -27.46 8.27 -13.61
CA ASP A 223 -28.09 7.90 -14.88
C ASP A 223 -27.23 6.94 -15.71
N ALA A 224 -25.89 7.04 -15.62
CA ALA A 224 -24.98 6.18 -16.37
C ALA A 224 -24.63 4.88 -15.66
N CYS A 225 -24.53 4.90 -14.33
CA CYS A 225 -24.00 3.79 -13.53
C CYS A 225 -25.07 3.05 -12.74
N TYR A 226 -26.25 3.61 -12.47
CA TYR A 226 -27.25 2.86 -11.70
C TYR A 226 -27.86 1.72 -12.53
N PHE A 227 -27.41 0.50 -12.25
CA PHE A 227 -27.90 -0.72 -12.90
C PHE A 227 -29.24 -1.21 -12.34
N GLY A 228 -29.54 -0.84 -11.09
CA GLY A 228 -30.66 -1.39 -10.33
C GLY A 228 -30.54 -2.90 -10.11
N ASN A 229 -31.53 -3.50 -9.48
CA ASN A 229 -31.46 -4.93 -9.07
C ASN A 229 -31.79 -5.93 -10.22
N ASP A 230 -31.62 -5.54 -11.48
CA ASP A 230 -32.07 -6.33 -12.63
C ASP A 230 -30.90 -6.54 -13.60
N GLU A 231 -30.19 -7.65 -13.42
CA GLU A 231 -29.03 -8.10 -14.24
C GLU A 231 -29.28 -7.94 -15.74
N SER A 232 -30.51 -8.20 -16.19
CA SER A 232 -30.86 -8.18 -17.60
C SER A 232 -30.78 -6.79 -18.26
N LYS A 233 -30.66 -5.73 -17.45
CA LYS A 233 -30.55 -4.34 -17.92
C LYS A 233 -29.12 -3.85 -18.07
N VAL A 234 -28.14 -4.55 -17.51
CA VAL A 234 -26.73 -4.16 -17.68
C VAL A 234 -26.33 -4.52 -19.11
N THR A 235 -26.10 -3.50 -19.93
CA THR A 235 -25.68 -3.66 -21.33
C THR A 235 -24.25 -3.18 -21.51
N PRO A 236 -23.50 -3.67 -22.51
CA PRO A 236 -22.16 -3.15 -22.83
C PRO A 236 -22.15 -1.63 -23.06
N ARG A 237 -23.27 -1.10 -23.57
CA ARG A 237 -23.46 0.34 -23.75
C ARG A 237 -23.51 1.08 -22.41
N LEU A 238 -24.25 0.56 -21.44
CA LEU A 238 -24.39 1.17 -20.12
C LEU A 238 -23.06 1.12 -19.35
N VAL A 239 -22.32 0.00 -19.45
CA VAL A 239 -20.95 -0.12 -18.93
C VAL A 239 -20.03 0.94 -19.55
N SER A 240 -20.08 1.13 -20.87
CA SER A 240 -19.27 2.15 -21.55
C SER A 240 -19.68 3.58 -21.20
N GLU A 241 -20.97 3.85 -21.01
CA GLU A 241 -21.48 5.17 -20.57
C GLU A 241 -21.03 5.46 -19.12
N CYS A 242 -21.09 4.46 -18.23
CA CYS A 242 -20.57 4.58 -16.87
C CYS A 242 -19.05 4.83 -16.86
N HIS A 243 -18.27 4.05 -17.62
CA HIS A 243 -16.82 4.26 -17.79
C HIS A 243 -16.47 5.67 -18.26
N SER A 244 -17.23 6.20 -19.22
CA SER A 244 -16.99 7.55 -19.73
C SER A 244 -17.11 8.62 -18.65
N ILE A 245 -18.04 8.46 -17.70
CA ILE A 245 -18.24 9.43 -16.62
C ILE A 245 -17.26 9.18 -15.47
N CYS A 246 -17.01 7.91 -15.14
CA CYS A 246 -16.27 7.51 -13.95
C CYS A 246 -14.75 7.49 -14.14
N SER A 247 -14.25 7.33 -15.37
CA SER A 247 -12.82 7.18 -15.68
C SER A 247 -11.93 8.20 -14.97
N SER A 248 -12.30 9.47 -15.07
CA SER A 248 -11.59 10.61 -14.46
C SER A 248 -11.55 10.64 -12.93
N ARG A 249 -12.36 9.81 -12.27
CA ARG A 249 -12.53 9.76 -10.82
C ARG A 249 -12.35 8.37 -10.25
N TYR A 250 -11.81 7.41 -11.02
CA TYR A 250 -11.48 6.09 -10.47
C TYR A 250 -10.44 6.15 -9.36
N CYS A 251 -9.58 7.16 -9.38
CA CYS A 251 -8.64 7.44 -8.30
C CYS A 251 -9.32 7.70 -6.94
N CYS A 252 -10.64 7.99 -6.89
CA CYS A 252 -11.40 8.15 -5.64
C CYS A 252 -11.74 6.82 -4.94
N PHE A 253 -11.77 5.72 -5.69
CA PHE A 253 -12.30 4.40 -5.27
C PHE A 253 -11.24 3.32 -5.22
N GLU A 254 -10.00 3.64 -5.54
CA GLU A 254 -8.91 2.69 -5.40
C GLU A 254 -8.79 2.32 -3.92
N SER A 255 -9.05 1.03 -3.63
CA SER A 255 -9.14 0.52 -2.25
C SER A 255 -7.87 0.84 -1.47
N GLN A 256 -7.98 0.79 -0.14
CA GLN A 256 -6.88 0.98 0.83
C GLN A 256 -5.62 0.11 0.55
N THR A 257 -5.67 -0.82 -0.41
CA THR A 257 -4.54 -1.64 -0.87
C THR A 257 -3.54 -0.91 -1.78
N MET A 258 -3.95 0.23 -2.39
CA MET A 258 -3.09 1.16 -3.14
C MET A 258 -3.04 2.48 -2.36
N PHE A 259 -1.86 2.88 -1.91
CA PHE A 259 -1.64 3.95 -0.91
C PHE A 259 -1.88 5.39 -1.43
N SER A 260 -2.51 5.57 -2.59
CA SER A 260 -2.69 6.87 -3.24
C SER A 260 -4.06 6.98 -3.91
N ASN A 261 -5.09 7.32 -3.15
CA ASN A 261 -6.32 7.83 -3.75
C ASN A 261 -6.17 9.33 -4.02
N CYS A 262 -6.93 9.86 -4.97
CA CYS A 262 -6.94 11.30 -5.25
C CYS A 262 -7.83 12.09 -4.30
N ARG A 263 -8.46 11.48 -3.27
CA ARG A 263 -9.38 12.16 -2.34
C ARG A 263 -8.75 13.35 -1.64
N GLY A 264 -7.46 13.28 -1.32
CA GLY A 264 -6.75 14.40 -0.69
C GLY A 264 -6.69 15.65 -1.57
N ILE A 265 -6.68 15.50 -2.90
CA ILE A 265 -6.59 16.62 -3.85
C ILE A 265 -7.95 16.99 -4.42
N VAL A 266 -8.73 15.99 -4.80
CA VAL A 266 -10.07 16.15 -5.37
C VAL A 266 -11.08 16.57 -4.29
N GLY A 267 -10.83 16.20 -3.04
CA GLY A 267 -11.74 16.40 -1.92
C GLY A 267 -12.74 15.25 -1.77
N ASP A 268 -13.08 14.93 -0.52
CA ASP A 268 -14.03 13.87 -0.20
C ASP A 268 -15.43 14.15 -0.77
N ASP A 269 -15.87 15.41 -0.73
CA ASP A 269 -17.19 15.83 -1.23
C ASP A 269 -17.33 15.54 -2.73
N GLU A 270 -16.29 15.79 -3.52
CA GLU A 270 -16.33 15.50 -4.96
C GLU A 270 -16.25 14.00 -5.22
N CYS A 271 -15.38 13.27 -4.51
CA CYS A 271 -15.32 11.81 -4.64
C CYS A 271 -16.64 11.11 -4.24
N GLU A 272 -17.41 11.66 -3.30
CA GLU A 272 -18.72 11.12 -2.92
C GLU A 272 -19.75 11.20 -4.06
N LEU A 273 -19.68 12.24 -4.91
CA LEU A 273 -20.54 12.39 -6.10
C LEU A 273 -20.37 11.23 -7.10
N TYR A 274 -19.23 10.56 -7.07
CA TYR A 274 -18.88 9.46 -7.95
C TYR A 274 -19.01 8.08 -7.28
N SER A 275 -19.56 7.98 -6.07
CA SER A 275 -19.60 6.71 -5.29
C SER A 275 -20.13 5.49 -6.05
N LEU A 276 -21.10 5.66 -6.95
CA LEU A 276 -21.61 4.57 -7.79
C LEU A 276 -20.57 4.01 -8.78
N CYS A 277 -19.52 4.77 -9.10
CA CYS A 277 -18.42 4.32 -9.94
C CYS A 277 -17.60 3.19 -9.29
N GLU A 278 -17.64 3.04 -7.96
CA GLU A 278 -16.92 1.97 -7.24
C GLU A 278 -17.33 0.56 -7.71
N GLN A 279 -18.56 0.40 -8.18
CA GLN A 279 -19.03 -0.88 -8.71
C GLN A 279 -18.27 -1.32 -9.98
N MET A 280 -17.65 -0.37 -10.70
CA MET A 280 -16.85 -0.62 -11.91
C MET A 280 -15.42 -1.07 -11.61
N ILE A 281 -15.06 -1.18 -10.33
CA ILE A 281 -13.76 -1.67 -9.87
C ILE A 281 -13.99 -3.01 -9.17
N ASN A 282 -13.31 -4.08 -9.57
CA ASN A 282 -13.45 -5.38 -8.92
C ASN A 282 -12.70 -5.44 -7.57
N GLU A 283 -12.85 -6.53 -6.81
CA GLU A 283 -12.17 -6.69 -5.52
C GLU A 283 -10.63 -6.68 -5.61
N ARG A 284 -10.08 -6.88 -6.82
CA ARG A 284 -8.64 -6.79 -7.10
C ARG A 284 -8.17 -5.38 -7.46
N GLY A 285 -9.08 -4.39 -7.49
CA GLY A 285 -8.77 -3.03 -7.91
C GLY A 285 -8.64 -2.86 -9.44
N GLU A 286 -9.14 -3.81 -10.22
CA GLU A 286 -9.10 -3.75 -11.69
C GLU A 286 -10.44 -3.25 -12.26
N GLU A 287 -10.37 -2.59 -13.41
CA GLU A 287 -11.53 -2.12 -14.15
C GLU A 287 -12.38 -3.29 -14.64
N VAL A 288 -13.69 -3.26 -14.35
CA VAL A 288 -14.64 -4.20 -14.93
C VAL A 288 -14.86 -3.85 -16.40
N LYS A 289 -14.29 -4.64 -17.31
CA LYS A 289 -14.29 -4.36 -18.75
C LYS A 289 -15.54 -4.89 -19.44
N ASN A 290 -16.17 -5.91 -18.86
CA ASN A 290 -17.28 -6.63 -19.50
C ASN A 290 -18.41 -6.92 -18.52
N PHE A 291 -19.64 -6.98 -19.07
CA PHE A 291 -20.86 -7.39 -18.37
C PHE A 291 -20.71 -8.67 -17.53
N ILE A 292 -19.92 -9.64 -18.01
CA ILE A 292 -19.73 -10.94 -17.34
C ILE A 292 -19.08 -10.79 -15.95
N GLU A 293 -18.18 -9.81 -15.79
CA GLU A 293 -17.46 -9.60 -14.52
C GLU A 293 -18.32 -8.85 -13.48
N LEU A 294 -19.30 -8.05 -13.93
CA LEU A 294 -20.27 -7.39 -13.05
C LEU A 294 -21.28 -8.40 -12.46
N ASP A 295 -21.69 -9.37 -13.28
CA ASP A 295 -22.64 -10.43 -12.92
C ASP A 295 -22.10 -11.33 -11.78
N GLU A 296 -20.79 -11.51 -11.69
CA GLU A 296 -20.14 -12.26 -10.60
C GLU A 296 -20.07 -11.47 -9.28
N LYS A 297 -20.12 -10.13 -9.29
CA LYS A 297 -19.89 -9.29 -8.11
C LYS A 297 -21.16 -8.99 -7.30
N GLU A 298 -22.31 -8.80 -7.94
CA GLU A 298 -23.52 -8.31 -7.24
C GLU A 298 -24.38 -9.42 -6.62
N PHE A 299 -24.14 -10.70 -6.96
CA PHE A 299 -25.09 -11.80 -6.66
C PHE A 299 -24.56 -12.90 -5.74
N ASP A 300 -23.36 -12.73 -5.18
CA ASP A 300 -22.82 -13.62 -4.14
C ASP A 300 -23.36 -13.34 -2.72
N THR A 301 -24.49 -12.62 -2.60
CA THR A 301 -25.29 -12.65 -1.37
C THR A 301 -25.98 -14.01 -1.28
N GLY A 302 -25.32 -14.95 -0.60
CA GLY A 302 -25.75 -16.33 -0.42
C GLY A 302 -27.20 -16.46 0.06
N ASP A 303 -28.10 -16.71 -0.88
CA ASP A 303 -29.47 -17.17 -0.62
C ASP A 303 -29.77 -18.40 -1.48
N SER A 304 -29.04 -19.49 -1.22
CA SER A 304 -29.39 -20.82 -1.73
C SER A 304 -30.34 -21.52 -0.75
N SER A 305 -31.64 -21.35 -0.98
CA SER A 305 -32.66 -22.20 -0.37
C SER A 305 -33.02 -23.36 -1.31
N SER A 306 -32.83 -24.61 -0.84
CA SER A 306 -33.64 -25.77 -1.26
C SER A 306 -33.49 -26.96 -0.31
N SER A 307 -34.47 -27.07 0.59
CA SER A 307 -35.16 -28.29 1.05
C SER A 307 -34.42 -29.64 0.95
N ASN A 308 -33.96 -30.16 2.09
CA ASN A 308 -34.23 -31.54 2.52
C ASN A 308 -34.02 -31.69 4.04
N ASN A 309 -34.96 -32.39 4.68
CA ASN A 309 -35.04 -32.64 6.12
C ASN A 309 -33.76 -33.29 6.70
N GLY A 310 -33.21 -32.73 7.78
CA GLY A 310 -32.17 -33.40 8.58
C GLY A 310 -31.62 -32.54 9.71
N VAL A 311 -32.17 -32.75 10.91
CA VAL A 311 -31.72 -32.39 12.27
C VAL A 311 -30.47 -31.49 12.39
N ASP A 312 -30.77 -30.29 12.90
CA ASP A 312 -29.92 -29.18 13.32
C ASP A 312 -29.17 -29.44 14.63
N SER A 313 -27.89 -29.03 14.69
CA SER A 313 -27.19 -28.42 15.85
C SER A 313 -25.74 -28.10 15.46
N GLY A 314 -25.51 -26.89 14.93
CA GLY A 314 -24.19 -26.30 14.74
C GLY A 314 -24.22 -24.83 15.13
N THR A 315 -23.79 -24.51 16.35
CA THR A 315 -23.75 -23.14 16.86
C THR A 315 -22.46 -22.46 16.39
N SER A 316 -22.59 -21.40 15.60
CA SER A 316 -21.50 -20.52 15.15
C SER A 316 -21.42 -19.29 16.07
N TYR A 317 -20.28 -19.09 16.71
CA TYR A 317 -20.02 -18.00 17.66
C TYR A 317 -19.36 -16.81 16.96
N ARG A 318 -19.85 -15.59 17.23
CA ARG A 318 -19.24 -14.30 16.82
C ARG A 318 -18.55 -13.68 18.05
N PRO A 319 -17.31 -13.15 17.96
CA PRO A 319 -16.65 -12.52 19.09
C PRO A 319 -17.09 -11.05 19.21
N GLY A 320 -17.64 -10.69 20.37
CA GLY A 320 -17.98 -9.31 20.72
C GLY A 320 -18.65 -9.18 22.08
N SER A 321 -17.83 -9.02 23.13
CA SER A 321 -18.13 -8.62 24.53
C SER A 321 -17.89 -9.70 25.58
N ASN A 322 -17.04 -9.37 26.58
CA ASN A 322 -16.81 -10.05 27.88
C ASN A 322 -17.45 -11.44 28.00
N GLY A 323 -16.78 -12.43 27.40
CA GLY A 323 -17.27 -13.80 27.31
C GLY A 323 -17.02 -14.56 28.60
N GLY A 324 -18.00 -14.57 29.50
CA GLY A 324 -18.13 -15.67 30.46
C GLY A 324 -18.98 -16.78 29.86
N PHE A 325 -18.82 -18.02 30.33
CA PHE A 325 -19.68 -19.12 29.92
C PHE A 325 -21.11 -18.87 30.41
N ILE A 326 -22.11 -19.05 29.52
CA ILE A 326 -23.51 -18.76 29.86
C ILE A 326 -24.11 -19.91 30.70
N ASP A 327 -23.51 -21.11 30.63
CA ASP A 327 -23.96 -22.33 31.29
C ASP A 327 -22.79 -23.31 31.54
N GLU A 328 -22.83 -24.04 32.65
CA GLU A 328 -21.87 -25.06 33.08
C GLU A 328 -21.59 -26.14 32.01
N SER A 329 -22.59 -26.46 31.20
CA SER A 329 -22.47 -27.46 30.13
C SER A 329 -21.55 -27.00 29.00
N GLU A 330 -21.52 -25.70 28.72
CA GLU A 330 -20.63 -25.08 27.74
C GLU A 330 -19.18 -25.09 28.25
N PHE A 331 -19.00 -24.71 29.52
CA PHE A 331 -17.70 -24.78 30.19
C PHE A 331 -17.10 -26.19 30.15
N GLU A 332 -17.89 -27.21 30.55
CA GLU A 332 -17.45 -28.61 30.53
C GLU A 332 -17.17 -29.11 29.10
N ALA A 333 -17.93 -28.67 28.10
CA ALA A 333 -17.65 -29.01 26.71
C ALA A 333 -16.28 -28.48 26.26
N THR A 334 -15.99 -27.20 26.54
CA THR A 334 -14.71 -26.56 26.22
C THR A 334 -13.55 -27.24 26.97
N VAL A 335 -13.70 -27.54 28.26
CA VAL A 335 -12.69 -28.26 29.04
C VAL A 335 -12.36 -29.61 28.41
N ASN A 336 -13.37 -30.37 27.99
CA ASN A 336 -13.17 -31.69 27.39
C ASN A 336 -12.53 -31.59 26.00
N GLU A 337 -12.88 -30.57 25.22
CA GLU A 337 -12.30 -30.32 23.90
C GLU A 337 -10.83 -29.93 23.99
N VAL A 338 -10.49 -28.96 24.83
CA VAL A 338 -9.10 -28.53 25.09
C VAL A 338 -8.27 -29.70 25.60
N LYS A 339 -8.83 -30.50 26.51
CA LYS A 339 -8.15 -31.69 27.04
C LYS A 339 -7.91 -32.75 25.97
N ALA A 340 -8.86 -32.95 25.04
CA ALA A 340 -8.69 -33.90 23.94
C ALA A 340 -7.64 -33.41 22.93
N ALA A 341 -7.65 -32.11 22.60
CA ALA A 341 -6.68 -31.50 21.67
C ALA A 341 -5.25 -31.46 22.25
N CYS A 342 -5.12 -31.26 23.56
CA CYS A 342 -3.84 -31.11 24.24
C CYS A 342 -3.39 -32.37 25.01
N ALA A 343 -4.09 -33.49 24.88
CA ALA A 343 -3.64 -34.76 25.45
C ALA A 343 -2.40 -35.26 24.69
N HIS A 344 -1.27 -35.33 25.40
CA HIS A 344 -0.05 -35.94 24.88
C HIS A 344 -0.28 -37.44 24.69
N ASP A 345 -0.51 -37.87 23.45
CA ASP A 345 -0.47 -39.30 23.11
C ASP A 345 0.99 -39.73 22.99
N GLU A 346 1.43 -40.66 23.83
CA GLU A 346 2.80 -41.23 23.78
C GLU A 346 3.12 -41.88 22.43
N SER A 347 2.12 -42.07 21.56
CA SER A 347 2.26 -42.64 20.22
C SER A 347 2.09 -41.63 19.07
N GLY A 348 1.73 -40.38 19.35
CA GLY A 348 1.47 -39.34 18.34
C GLY A 348 2.65 -38.38 18.16
N GLY A 349 3.16 -38.24 16.94
CA GLY A 349 4.17 -37.23 16.60
C GLY A 349 3.71 -35.78 16.87
N GLU A 350 4.54 -34.80 16.52
CA GLU A 350 4.34 -33.35 16.77
C GLU A 350 3.00 -32.76 16.24
N SER A 351 2.17 -33.54 15.55
CA SER A 351 0.84 -33.15 15.06
C SER A 351 -0.14 -32.74 16.17
N TRP A 352 -0.06 -33.29 17.39
CA TRP A 352 -0.96 -32.88 18.48
C TRP A 352 -0.61 -31.49 19.01
N VAL A 353 0.68 -31.10 18.92
CA VAL A 353 1.17 -29.79 19.35
C VAL A 353 0.55 -28.68 18.49
N ALA A 354 0.47 -28.86 17.18
CA ALA A 354 -0.18 -27.92 16.28
C ALA A 354 -1.68 -27.74 16.58
N GLY A 355 -2.40 -28.84 16.84
CA GLY A 355 -3.81 -28.79 17.22
C GLY A 355 -4.04 -28.09 18.56
N CYS A 356 -3.19 -28.40 19.55
CA CYS A 356 -3.22 -27.74 20.85
C CYS A 356 -2.88 -26.24 20.74
N HIS A 357 -1.87 -25.85 19.95
CA HIS A 357 -1.54 -24.44 19.71
C HIS A 357 -2.68 -23.68 19.04
N ALA A 358 -3.31 -24.25 18.01
CA ALA A 358 -4.42 -23.61 17.32
C ALA A 358 -5.60 -23.31 18.26
N MET A 359 -5.90 -24.23 19.18
CA MET A 359 -6.99 -24.05 20.14
C MET A 359 -6.63 -23.10 21.31
N CYS A 360 -5.35 -23.06 21.69
CA CYS A 360 -4.90 -22.36 22.89
C CYS A 360 -4.33 -20.96 22.63
N ALA A 361 -4.04 -20.58 21.38
CA ALA A 361 -3.27 -19.37 21.04
C ALA A 361 -3.75 -18.10 21.75
N ASP A 362 -5.07 -17.86 21.75
CA ASP A 362 -5.67 -16.65 22.32
C ASP A 362 -5.72 -16.65 23.86
N TYR A 363 -5.58 -17.83 24.48
CA TYR A 363 -5.73 -18.03 25.93
C TYR A 363 -4.41 -18.40 26.64
N LEU A 364 -3.28 -18.44 25.93
CA LEU A 364 -1.97 -18.75 26.53
C LEU A 364 -1.56 -17.72 27.60
N CYS A 365 -2.03 -16.48 27.49
CA CYS A 365 -1.80 -15.43 28.49
C CYS A 365 -2.36 -15.78 29.88
N CYS A 366 -3.35 -16.70 29.98
CA CYS A 366 -3.90 -17.17 31.25
C CYS A 366 -2.87 -17.89 32.13
N PHE A 367 -1.79 -18.40 31.54
CA PHE A 367 -0.83 -19.30 32.21
C PHE A 367 0.59 -18.72 32.33
N SER A 368 0.87 -17.58 31.70
CA SER A 368 2.16 -16.90 31.77
C SER A 368 2.04 -15.67 32.67
N THR A 369 2.77 -15.66 33.79
CA THR A 369 2.97 -14.44 34.61
C THR A 369 4.32 -13.79 34.38
N ASP A 370 5.17 -14.41 33.56
CA ASP A 370 6.55 -13.98 33.37
C ASP A 370 6.58 -12.76 32.43
N GLY A 371 6.92 -11.60 33.00
CA GLY A 371 7.22 -10.37 32.26
C GLY A 371 6.12 -9.30 32.25
N THR A 372 4.85 -9.66 32.34
CA THR A 372 3.72 -8.72 32.10
C THR A 372 2.94 -8.29 33.34
N GLY A 373 3.10 -8.97 34.48
CA GLY A 373 2.40 -8.63 35.73
C GLY A 373 0.88 -8.85 35.72
N SER A 374 0.27 -9.22 34.59
CA SER A 374 -1.11 -9.72 34.48
C SER A 374 -1.19 -10.94 33.57
N ASN A 375 -2.16 -11.82 33.83
CA ASN A 375 -2.37 -13.08 33.14
C ASN A 375 -3.71 -13.10 32.38
N CYS A 376 -4.07 -11.99 31.73
CA CYS A 376 -5.31 -11.76 30.94
C CYS A 376 -6.65 -12.23 31.56
N LYS A 377 -6.65 -12.67 32.82
CA LYS A 377 -7.85 -12.98 33.62
C LYS A 377 -8.74 -11.77 33.79
N ASP A 378 -8.16 -10.58 33.75
CA ASP A 378 -8.85 -9.29 33.72
C ASP A 378 -9.60 -9.04 32.41
N VAL A 379 -9.17 -9.66 31.31
CA VAL A 379 -9.78 -9.53 29.98
C VAL A 379 -10.77 -10.66 29.70
N HIS A 380 -10.38 -11.90 30.00
CA HIS A 380 -11.17 -13.10 29.65
C HIS A 380 -12.03 -13.64 30.79
N GLY A 381 -11.72 -13.31 32.04
CA GLY A 381 -12.37 -13.92 33.21
C GLY A 381 -11.66 -15.18 33.71
N ASP A 382 -11.88 -15.49 34.99
CA ASP A 382 -11.28 -16.65 35.66
C ASP A 382 -11.83 -17.98 35.13
N ASP A 383 -13.11 -18.01 34.79
CA ASP A 383 -13.82 -19.16 34.22
C ASP A 383 -13.26 -19.53 32.84
N VAL A 384 -13.05 -18.56 31.95
CA VAL A 384 -12.41 -18.81 30.65
C VAL A 384 -10.99 -19.35 30.83
N CYS A 385 -10.18 -18.71 31.69
CA CYS A 385 -8.84 -19.21 31.95
C CYS A 385 -8.81 -20.61 32.59
N GLU A 386 -9.84 -21.00 33.35
CA GLU A 386 -9.97 -22.34 33.92
C GLU A 386 -10.35 -23.38 32.85
N ALA A 387 -11.26 -23.03 31.94
CA ALA A 387 -11.67 -23.90 30.84
C ALA A 387 -10.51 -24.30 29.92
N TYR A 388 -9.57 -23.37 29.71
CA TYR A 388 -8.37 -23.57 28.90
C TYR A 388 -7.16 -24.11 29.67
N SER A 389 -7.33 -24.57 30.92
CA SER A 389 -6.21 -25.03 31.76
C SER A 389 -5.38 -26.18 31.18
N GLY A 390 -5.94 -26.95 30.24
CA GLY A 390 -5.22 -27.99 29.48
C GLY A 390 -4.09 -27.44 28.59
N CYS A 391 -4.14 -26.17 28.20
CA CYS A 391 -3.12 -25.49 27.39
C CYS A 391 -1.76 -25.33 28.08
N LYS A 392 -1.71 -25.50 29.41
CA LYS A 392 -0.49 -25.36 30.21
C LYS A 392 0.63 -26.33 29.80
N VAL A 393 0.29 -27.43 29.13
CA VAL A 393 1.28 -28.37 28.60
C VAL A 393 2.27 -27.71 27.64
N LEU A 394 1.83 -26.70 26.87
CA LEU A 394 2.66 -25.95 25.91
C LEU A 394 3.74 -25.09 26.60
N TYR A 395 3.55 -24.77 27.88
CA TYR A 395 4.48 -23.96 28.67
C TYR A 395 5.48 -24.80 29.49
N SER A 396 5.10 -26.04 29.81
CA SER A 396 5.91 -26.93 30.65
C SER A 396 7.01 -27.63 29.86
N SER A 397 6.83 -27.81 28.56
CA SER A 397 7.81 -28.41 27.64
C SER A 397 9.00 -27.48 27.33
N SER A 398 8.82 -26.16 27.41
CA SER A 398 9.87 -25.16 27.16
C SER A 398 10.76 -24.88 28.37
N SER A 399 10.33 -25.22 29.59
CA SER A 399 11.04 -24.92 30.85
C SER A 399 11.81 -26.10 31.46
N ALA A 400 11.73 -27.31 30.88
CA ALA A 400 12.38 -28.53 31.41
C ALA A 400 13.89 -28.67 31.10
N SER A 401 14.55 -27.68 30.48
CA SER A 401 15.96 -27.78 30.06
C SER A 401 17.02 -27.38 31.12
N LYS A 402 16.68 -27.40 32.42
CA LYS A 402 17.68 -27.17 33.50
C LYS A 402 17.58 -28.22 34.61
N LEU A 403 18.32 -29.32 34.44
CA LEU A 403 18.85 -30.11 35.55
C LEU A 403 20.37 -30.27 35.40
N PRO A 404 21.14 -30.28 36.51
CA PRO A 404 22.59 -30.30 36.48
C PRO A 404 23.10 -31.73 36.30
N PHE A 405 23.87 -31.98 35.24
CA PHE A 405 24.52 -33.27 35.00
C PHE A 405 26.00 -33.20 35.35
N ASP A 406 26.40 -34.05 36.28
CA ASP A 406 27.76 -34.21 36.80
C ASP A 406 28.53 -35.26 35.98
N SER A 407 29.78 -34.91 35.66
CA SER A 407 30.98 -35.74 35.44
C SER A 407 30.97 -37.08 34.66
N GLN A 408 31.87 -37.08 33.67
CA GLN A 408 32.73 -38.17 33.16
C GLN A 408 32.15 -39.25 32.20
N GLN A 409 32.59 -39.23 30.93
CA GLN A 409 33.68 -40.09 30.41
C GLN A 409 33.98 -39.80 28.93
N GLN A 410 35.25 -39.94 28.56
CA GLN A 410 35.84 -39.66 27.24
C GLN A 410 35.81 -40.88 26.29
N GLN A 411 35.80 -40.57 24.98
CA GLN A 411 36.27 -41.32 23.77
C GLN A 411 35.18 -41.71 22.74
N PRO A 412 35.52 -41.84 21.43
CA PRO A 412 36.30 -40.93 20.60
C PRO A 412 35.52 -40.46 19.35
N GLN A 413 35.78 -39.21 18.97
CA GLN A 413 35.27 -38.52 17.79
C GLN A 413 35.85 -39.12 16.50
N GLN A 414 35.01 -39.46 15.51
CA GLN A 414 35.34 -39.26 14.08
C GLN A 414 34.20 -39.41 13.05
N GLN A 415 32.91 -39.28 13.41
CA GLN A 415 31.83 -39.35 12.41
C GLN A 415 30.70 -38.30 12.51
N GLN A 416 30.90 -37.17 13.20
CA GLN A 416 29.85 -36.13 13.38
C GLN A 416 30.18 -34.75 12.79
N GLN A 417 31.11 -34.64 11.84
CA GLN A 417 31.50 -33.33 11.30
C GLN A 417 30.65 -32.84 10.11
N GLN A 418 29.43 -33.35 9.92
CA GLN A 418 28.53 -32.89 8.85
C GLN A 418 27.15 -32.38 9.30
N GLN A 419 26.84 -32.27 10.60
CA GLN A 419 25.53 -31.75 11.04
C GLN A 419 25.61 -30.86 12.30
N GLN A 420 26.50 -29.88 12.30
CA GLN A 420 26.43 -28.75 13.24
C GLN A 420 26.71 -27.44 12.48
N MET A 421 25.74 -27.02 11.66
CA MET A 421 25.60 -25.58 11.41
C MET A 421 25.20 -24.94 12.75
N SER A 422 25.84 -23.82 13.09
CA SER A 422 25.52 -23.10 14.31
C SER A 422 24.08 -22.56 14.22
N ALA A 423 23.43 -22.32 15.37
CA ALA A 423 22.08 -21.76 15.37
C ALA A 423 22.00 -20.42 14.61
N GLN A 424 23.08 -19.63 14.64
CA GLN A 424 23.21 -18.37 13.91
C GLN A 424 23.24 -18.58 12.39
N ASP A 425 23.87 -19.65 11.90
CA ASP A 425 23.89 -19.95 10.46
C ASP A 425 22.51 -20.37 9.94
N LYS A 426 21.67 -20.98 10.78
CA LYS A 426 20.29 -21.32 10.41
C LYS A 426 19.39 -20.09 10.35
N GLU A 427 19.60 -19.16 11.28
CA GLU A 427 18.85 -17.91 11.37
C GLU A 427 19.16 -16.98 10.19
N GLN A 428 20.44 -16.85 9.81
CA GLN A 428 20.82 -16.07 8.64
C GLN A 428 20.22 -16.62 7.33
N VAL A 429 20.17 -17.95 7.17
CA VAL A 429 19.56 -18.58 5.98
C VAL A 429 18.07 -18.27 5.88
N GLN A 430 17.35 -18.20 7.01
CA GLN A 430 15.94 -17.83 7.01
C GLN A 430 15.71 -16.36 6.63
N ILE A 431 16.59 -15.45 7.08
CA ILE A 431 16.50 -14.02 6.73
C ILE A 431 16.77 -13.81 5.24
N ASP A 432 17.76 -14.52 4.68
CA ASP A 432 18.09 -14.45 3.26
C ASP A 432 16.93 -14.98 2.40
N GLU A 433 16.33 -16.12 2.80
CA GLU A 433 15.17 -16.71 2.12
C GLU A 433 13.94 -15.79 2.19
N MET A 434 13.70 -15.15 3.34
CA MET A 434 12.65 -14.14 3.50
C MET A 434 12.85 -12.96 2.56
N THR A 435 14.08 -12.44 2.46
CA THR A 435 14.40 -11.29 1.61
C THR A 435 14.14 -11.57 0.13
N GLU A 436 14.35 -12.82 -0.32
CA GLU A 436 14.07 -13.23 -1.69
C GLU A 436 12.60 -13.53 -1.96
N THR A 437 11.86 -14.04 -0.96
CA THR A 437 10.48 -14.53 -1.15
C THR A 437 9.41 -13.51 -0.77
N CYS A 438 9.65 -12.66 0.23
CA CYS A 438 8.71 -11.64 0.72
C CYS A 438 8.93 -10.28 0.04
N VAL A 439 8.74 -10.26 -1.28
CA VAL A 439 8.86 -9.05 -2.12
C VAL A 439 7.47 -8.58 -2.58
N PRO A 440 7.28 -7.32 -3.03
CA PRO A 440 6.00 -6.80 -3.56
C PRO A 440 5.28 -7.72 -4.57
N LYS A 441 6.06 -8.50 -5.33
CA LYS A 441 5.55 -9.45 -6.34
C LYS A 441 4.69 -10.58 -5.75
N ILE A 442 4.75 -10.86 -4.45
CA ILE A 442 3.90 -11.88 -3.81
C ILE A 442 2.40 -11.60 -3.98
N ARG A 443 2.02 -10.35 -4.24
CA ARG A 443 0.61 -9.97 -4.43
C ARG A 443 0.01 -10.56 -5.72
N ARG A 444 0.85 -10.83 -6.73
CA ARG A 444 0.42 -11.36 -8.04
C ARG A 444 0.81 -12.83 -8.23
N ASP A 445 1.77 -13.34 -7.46
CA ASP A 445 2.30 -14.70 -7.58
C ASP A 445 1.95 -15.53 -6.34
N VAL A 446 1.01 -16.46 -6.51
CA VAL A 446 0.48 -17.35 -5.46
C VAL A 446 1.57 -18.23 -4.85
N ASP A 447 2.53 -18.69 -5.64
CA ASP A 447 3.62 -19.56 -5.18
C ASP A 447 4.67 -18.76 -4.38
N LEU A 448 4.91 -17.50 -4.76
CA LEU A 448 5.71 -16.57 -3.97
C LEU A 448 5.01 -16.21 -2.65
N ARG A 449 3.70 -15.95 -2.66
CA ARG A 449 2.92 -15.64 -1.45
C ARG A 449 2.96 -16.79 -0.45
N GLU A 450 2.77 -18.02 -0.91
CA GLU A 450 2.79 -19.19 -0.04
C GLU A 450 4.19 -19.44 0.53
N ARG A 451 5.26 -19.25 -0.25
CA ARG A 451 6.63 -19.32 0.28
C ARG A 451 6.91 -18.26 1.33
N CYS A 452 6.54 -17.00 1.06
CA CYS A 452 6.69 -15.93 2.04
C CYS A 452 5.91 -16.25 3.33
N ARG A 453 4.66 -16.71 3.22
CA ARG A 453 3.85 -17.16 4.37
C ARG A 453 4.54 -18.25 5.18
N ASN A 454 5.14 -19.24 4.54
CA ASN A 454 5.83 -20.33 5.23
C ASN A 454 7.08 -19.85 5.98
N VAL A 455 7.85 -18.91 5.42
CA VAL A 455 9.02 -18.32 6.10
C VAL A 455 8.57 -17.45 7.29
N CYS A 456 7.48 -16.70 7.12
CA CYS A 456 6.91 -15.81 8.13
C CYS A 456 6.10 -16.52 9.22
N ALA A 457 5.72 -17.78 9.04
CA ALA A 457 4.81 -18.50 9.93
C ALA A 457 5.28 -18.54 11.40
N SER A 458 6.59 -18.53 11.64
CA SER A 458 7.15 -18.50 13.00
C SER A 458 6.92 -17.19 13.76
N ARG A 459 6.60 -16.11 13.02
CA ARG A 459 6.48 -14.73 13.50
C ARG A 459 5.14 -14.09 13.13
N ASP A 460 4.16 -14.91 12.76
CA ASP A 460 2.84 -14.46 12.31
C ASP A 460 2.11 -13.60 13.38
N CYS A 461 2.40 -13.81 14.67
CA CYS A 461 1.85 -12.99 15.75
C CYS A 461 2.29 -11.53 15.75
N CYS A 462 3.41 -11.19 15.09
CA CYS A 462 3.94 -9.83 15.08
C CYS A 462 2.97 -8.88 14.36
N TRP A 463 2.29 -9.38 13.33
CA TRP A 463 1.53 -8.57 12.38
C TRP A 463 0.03 -8.83 12.39
N LYS A 464 -0.49 -9.61 13.35
CA LYS A 464 -1.94 -9.76 13.50
C LYS A 464 -2.58 -8.46 13.99
N ASP A 465 -3.71 -8.09 13.41
CA ASP A 465 -4.52 -6.97 13.91
C ASP A 465 -5.16 -7.29 15.26
N GLY A 466 -5.27 -6.26 16.10
CA GLY A 466 -6.04 -6.31 17.36
C GLY A 466 -5.22 -6.63 18.63
N PRO A 467 -5.90 -6.66 19.78
CA PRO A 467 -5.30 -7.01 21.06
C PRO A 467 -4.88 -8.48 21.04
N GLY A 468 -3.57 -8.74 21.08
CA GLY A 468 -3.01 -10.08 20.90
C GLY A 468 -1.79 -10.14 19.97
N ASN A 469 -1.47 -9.05 19.27
CA ASN A 469 -0.19 -8.97 18.57
C ASN A 469 0.99 -9.07 19.55
N CYS A 470 2.05 -9.74 19.13
CA CYS A 470 3.24 -9.95 19.95
C CYS A 470 4.32 -8.87 19.71
N TYR A 471 4.04 -7.87 18.85
CA TYR A 471 5.00 -6.85 18.43
C TYR A 471 5.54 -6.02 19.59
N GLN A 472 4.65 -5.55 20.46
CA GLN A 472 5.04 -4.71 21.61
C GLN A 472 5.88 -5.49 22.64
N MET A 473 5.72 -6.81 22.70
CA MET A 473 6.45 -7.66 23.67
C MET A 473 7.77 -8.18 23.10
N ASN A 474 7.93 -8.20 21.77
CA ASN A 474 9.06 -8.81 21.08
C ASN A 474 9.55 -7.94 19.92
N THR A 475 9.71 -6.63 20.14
CA THR A 475 9.98 -5.66 19.08
C THR A 475 11.23 -6.03 18.27
N ASP A 476 12.38 -6.27 18.92
CA ASP A 476 13.62 -6.66 18.24
C ASP A 476 13.45 -7.94 17.40
N TRP A 477 12.70 -8.92 17.93
CA TRP A 477 12.45 -10.18 17.24
C TRP A 477 11.50 -10.01 16.04
N CYS A 478 10.51 -9.14 16.14
CA CYS A 478 9.57 -8.85 15.05
C CYS A 478 10.19 -7.97 13.97
N GLU A 479 11.03 -6.99 14.33
CA GLU A 479 11.68 -6.06 13.39
C GLU A 479 12.61 -6.77 12.40
N GLU A 480 13.29 -7.83 12.85
CA GLU A 480 14.11 -8.69 11.97
C GLU A 480 13.31 -9.29 10.80
N PHE A 481 11.98 -9.39 10.92
CA PHE A 481 11.05 -9.98 9.95
C PHE A 481 9.96 -8.97 9.54
N SER A 482 10.29 -7.69 9.54
CA SER A 482 9.44 -6.61 9.05
C SER A 482 8.95 -6.83 7.61
N LEU A 483 9.72 -7.53 6.77
CA LEU A 483 9.27 -7.91 5.42
C LEU A 483 8.02 -8.79 5.41
N CYS A 484 7.69 -9.49 6.50
CA CYS A 484 6.48 -10.30 6.62
C CYS A 484 5.19 -9.47 6.77
N GLU A 485 5.30 -8.17 7.07
CA GLU A 485 4.15 -7.25 7.17
C GLU A 485 3.34 -7.22 5.86
N ILE A 486 4.00 -7.46 4.73
CA ILE A 486 3.36 -7.53 3.41
C ILE A 486 2.25 -8.59 3.29
N LEU A 487 2.22 -9.60 4.18
CA LEU A 487 1.21 -10.66 4.17
C LEU A 487 -0.13 -10.26 4.82
N VAL A 488 -0.16 -9.14 5.55
CA VAL A 488 -1.31 -8.68 6.35
C VAL A 488 -2.28 -7.80 5.56
N VAL A 489 -1.98 -7.58 4.28
CA VAL A 489 -2.81 -6.77 3.35
C VAL A 489 -4.07 -7.50 2.93
#